data_AF-N1QQI3-F1
#
_entry.id   AF-N1QQI3-F1
#
_cell.length_a   1.000
_cell.length_b   1.000
_cell.length_c   1.000
_cell.angle_alpha   90.00
_cell.angle_beta   90.00
_cell.angle_gamma   90.00
#
_symmetry.space_group_name_H-M   'P 1'
#
loop_
_entity.id
_entity.type
_entity.pdbx_description
1 polymer ?
#
loop_
_entity_poly.entity_id
_entity_poly.type
_entity_poly.pdbx_seq_one_letter_code
_entity_poly.pdbx_strand_id
1 'polypeptide(L)'
;MDPEYYHTGQLNEKSDVYSFGVILVELLTRRKPIIQNEHGEKQNLSNYFLWAMRERPLEETVDAQILEEANGEGVLCMARLAEECLCLTRAQRPTMKDVEMRLQLLTGRRVAPRVERAEVAQPHSEAAGNNGRGGIAPLIGQNGSRQFSQEQEFVSSLRVPR
;
A
#
# COMPACT_ATOMS: atom_id res chain seq x y z
N MET A 1 -7.18 12.57 -6.11
CA MET A 1 -6.87 13.03 -4.73
C MET A 1 -8.12 12.83 -3.90
N ASP A 2 -8.01 12.43 -2.62
CA ASP A 2 -9.16 12.34 -1.71
C ASP A 2 -9.92 13.69 -1.68
N PRO A 3 -11.22 13.74 -2.04
CA PRO A 3 -12.01 14.96 -2.04
C PRO A 3 -12.06 15.64 -0.67
N GLU A 4 -12.11 14.86 0.41
CA GLU A 4 -12.18 15.41 1.77
C GLU A 4 -10.83 16.00 2.19
N TYR A 5 -9.71 15.39 1.78
CA TYR A 5 -8.38 15.97 1.96
C TYR A 5 -8.23 17.27 1.19
N TYR A 6 -8.66 17.29 -0.07
CA TYR A 6 -8.59 18.47 -0.92
C TYR A 6 -9.37 19.65 -0.32
N HIS A 7 -10.54 19.38 0.27
CA HIS A 7 -11.39 20.43 0.84
C HIS A 7 -10.96 20.88 2.24
N THR A 8 -10.54 19.94 3.10
CA THR A 8 -10.22 20.23 4.52
C THR A 8 -8.75 20.52 4.76
N GLY A 9 -7.86 20.13 3.85
CA GLY A 9 -6.41 20.14 4.04
C GLY A 9 -5.88 19.09 5.04
N GLN A 10 -6.75 18.26 5.62
CA GLN A 10 -6.38 17.29 6.65
C GLN A 10 -6.03 15.94 6.03
N LEU A 11 -4.75 15.57 5.99
CA LEU A 11 -4.30 14.26 5.52
C LEU A 11 -4.40 13.23 6.66
N ASN A 12 -4.94 12.05 6.39
CA ASN A 12 -4.94 10.93 7.33
C ASN A 12 -4.95 9.59 6.59
N GLU A 13 -4.92 8.49 7.35
CA GLU A 13 -4.96 7.11 6.84
C GLU A 13 -6.18 6.81 5.94
N LYS A 14 -7.30 7.53 6.12
CA LYS A 14 -8.50 7.36 5.29
C LYS A 14 -8.35 8.00 3.91
N SER A 15 -7.44 8.97 3.75
CA SER A 15 -7.06 9.50 2.44
C SER A 15 -6.34 8.43 1.61
N ASP A 16 -5.50 7.60 2.24
CA ASP A 16 -4.82 6.50 1.58
C ASP A 16 -5.83 5.43 1.14
N VAL A 17 -6.82 5.11 2.00
CA VAL A 17 -7.94 4.21 1.63
C VAL A 17 -8.67 4.69 0.39
N TYR A 18 -8.98 5.99 0.30
CA TYR A 18 -9.62 6.55 -0.91
C TYR A 18 -8.73 6.37 -2.14
N SER A 19 -7.45 6.72 -2.02
CA SER A 19 -6.52 6.59 -3.14
C SER A 19 -6.37 5.13 -3.60
N PHE A 20 -6.38 4.18 -2.67
CA PHE A 20 -6.38 2.76 -2.98
C PHE A 20 -7.68 2.31 -3.64
N GLY A 21 -8.84 2.85 -3.21
CA GLY A 21 -10.12 2.66 -3.90
C GLY A 21 -10.07 3.07 -5.37
N VAL A 22 -9.41 4.19 -5.70
CA VAL A 22 -9.19 4.60 -7.10
C VAL A 22 -8.37 3.56 -7.86
N ILE A 23 -7.32 3.00 -7.25
CA ILE A 23 -6.51 1.94 -7.85
C ILE A 23 -7.34 0.67 -8.10
N LEU A 24 -8.20 0.26 -7.15
CA LEU A 24 -9.10 -0.87 -7.36
C LEU A 24 -10.02 -0.65 -8.57
N VAL A 25 -10.56 0.56 -8.73
CA VAL A 25 -11.38 0.90 -9.90
C VAL A 25 -10.55 0.91 -11.19
N GLU A 26 -9.33 1.44 -11.17
CA GLU A 26 -8.42 1.40 -12.32
C GLU A 26 -8.13 -0.05 -12.74
N LEU A 27 -7.94 -0.97 -11.79
CA LEU A 27 -7.74 -2.39 -12.06
C LEU A 27 -9.01 -3.03 -12.65
N LEU A 28 -10.17 -2.82 -12.03
CA LEU A 28 -11.46 -3.40 -12.48
C LEU A 28 -11.90 -2.91 -13.87
N THR A 29 -11.56 -1.67 -14.21
CA THR A 29 -12.00 -1.05 -15.47
C THR A 29 -10.91 -1.00 -16.53
N ARG A 30 -9.65 -1.25 -16.14
CA ARG A 30 -8.44 -1.07 -16.96
C ARG A 30 -8.33 0.33 -17.60
N ARG A 31 -8.91 1.34 -16.94
CA ARG A 31 -8.94 2.74 -17.39
C ARG A 31 -8.10 3.63 -16.48
N LYS A 32 -7.51 4.67 -17.07
CA LYS A 32 -6.76 5.68 -16.31
C LYS A 32 -7.68 6.42 -15.32
N PRO A 33 -7.16 6.91 -14.18
CA PRO A 33 -7.95 7.63 -13.17
C PRO A 33 -8.67 8.89 -13.67
N ILE A 34 -8.23 9.44 -14.81
CA ILE A 34 -8.88 10.54 -15.53
C ILE A 34 -9.29 10.03 -16.91
N ILE A 35 -10.59 10.08 -17.18
CA ILE A 35 -11.22 9.66 -18.43
C ILE A 35 -11.75 10.88 -19.18
N GLN A 36 -12.08 10.72 -20.46
CA GLN A 36 -12.83 11.71 -21.23
C GLN A 36 -14.28 11.22 -21.38
N ASN A 37 -15.24 12.12 -21.19
CA ASN A 37 -16.66 11.85 -21.45
C ASN A 37 -16.99 12.01 -22.96
N GLU A 38 -18.24 11.79 -23.32
CA GLU A 38 -18.74 11.90 -24.71
C GLU A 38 -18.58 13.31 -25.30
N HIS A 39 -18.46 14.33 -24.45
CA HIS A 39 -18.24 15.73 -24.82
C HIS A 39 -16.74 16.11 -24.88
N GLY A 40 -15.84 15.15 -24.66
CA GLY A 40 -14.38 15.38 -24.64
C GLY A 40 -13.86 16.01 -23.35
N GLU A 41 -14.70 16.18 -22.34
CA GLU A 41 -14.33 16.78 -21.07
C GLU A 41 -13.66 15.75 -20.15
N LYS A 42 -12.65 16.20 -19.40
CA LYS A 42 -11.97 15.34 -18.42
C LYS A 42 -12.85 15.11 -17.20
N GLN A 43 -13.07 13.85 -16.87
CA GLN A 43 -13.81 13.42 -15.69
C GLN A 43 -12.96 12.47 -14.85
N ASN A 44 -13.18 12.50 -13.54
CA ASN A 44 -12.56 11.55 -12.62
C ASN A 44 -13.23 10.18 -12.71
N LEU A 45 -12.44 9.12 -12.90
CA LEU A 45 -12.93 7.74 -13.01
C LEU A 45 -13.67 7.28 -11.75
N SER A 46 -13.23 7.67 -10.55
CA SER A 46 -13.92 7.29 -9.30
C SER A 46 -15.32 7.88 -9.20
N ASN A 47 -15.54 9.11 -9.67
CA ASN A 47 -16.88 9.70 -9.71
C ASN A 47 -17.78 8.98 -10.72
N TYR A 48 -17.25 8.67 -11.91
CA TYR A 48 -17.97 7.89 -12.91
C TYR A 48 -18.35 6.51 -12.37
N PHE A 49 -17.40 5.82 -11.72
CA PHE A 49 -17.62 4.50 -11.13
C PHE A 49 -18.70 4.52 -10.07
N LEU A 50 -18.66 5.46 -9.11
CA LEU A 50 -19.69 5.58 -8.06
C LEU A 50 -21.09 5.84 -8.64
N TRP A 51 -21.18 6.62 -9.72
CA TRP A 51 -22.44 6.82 -10.44
C TRP A 51 -22.88 5.53 -11.15
N ALA A 52 -21.97 4.88 -11.89
CA ALA A 52 -22.28 3.68 -12.65
C ALA A 52 -22.72 2.51 -11.75
N MET A 53 -22.11 2.36 -10.57
CA MET A 53 -22.51 1.35 -9.56
C MET A 53 -23.95 1.50 -9.06
N ARG A 54 -24.56 2.69 -9.21
CA ARG A 54 -25.94 2.97 -8.81
C ARG A 54 -26.92 2.86 -9.97
N GLU A 55 -26.50 3.33 -11.15
CA GLU A 55 -27.40 3.53 -12.29
C GLU A 55 -27.29 2.42 -13.34
N ARG A 56 -26.25 1.58 -13.29
CA ARG A 56 -25.95 0.61 -14.34
C ARG A 56 -25.60 -0.77 -13.79
N PRO A 57 -25.77 -1.83 -14.60
CA PRO A 57 -25.20 -3.14 -14.31
C PRO A 57 -23.68 -3.06 -14.16
N LEU A 58 -23.11 -3.91 -13.31
CA LEU A 58 -21.67 -3.94 -13.04
C LEU A 58 -20.88 -4.28 -14.31
N GLU A 59 -21.46 -5.13 -15.16
CA GLU A 59 -20.89 -5.63 -16.40
C GLU A 59 -20.64 -4.53 -17.43
N GLU A 60 -21.38 -3.42 -17.35
CA GLU A 60 -21.13 -2.24 -18.21
C GLU A 60 -19.96 -1.37 -17.71
N THR A 61 -19.56 -1.56 -16.45
CA THR A 61 -18.52 -0.75 -15.81
C THR A 61 -17.18 -1.47 -15.82
N VAL A 62 -17.17 -2.77 -15.57
CA VAL A 62 -15.97 -3.63 -15.51
C VAL A 62 -15.46 -3.95 -16.91
N ASP A 63 -14.15 -4.06 -17.05
CA ASP A 63 -13.53 -4.44 -18.31
C ASP A 63 -13.95 -5.86 -18.75
N ALA A 64 -14.27 -6.03 -20.03
CA ALA A 64 -14.78 -7.29 -20.57
C ALA A 64 -13.81 -8.47 -20.36
N GLN A 65 -12.50 -8.23 -20.43
CA GLN A 65 -11.50 -9.28 -20.21
C GLN A 65 -11.54 -9.78 -18.76
N ILE A 66 -11.81 -8.90 -17.80
CA ILE A 66 -11.93 -9.28 -16.38
C ILE A 66 -13.19 -10.12 -16.15
N LEU A 67 -14.30 -9.78 -16.80
CA LEU A 67 -15.53 -10.57 -16.71
C LEU A 67 -15.39 -11.97 -17.30
N GLU A 68 -14.52 -12.14 -18.31
CA GLU A 68 -14.23 -13.43 -18.92
C GLU A 68 -13.29 -14.28 -18.06
N GLU A 69 -12.26 -13.66 -17.45
CA GLU A 69 -11.19 -14.36 -16.74
C GLU A 69 -11.47 -14.59 -15.25
N ALA A 70 -12.32 -13.77 -14.62
CA ALA A 70 -12.55 -13.78 -13.19
C ALA A 70 -13.95 -14.28 -12.79
N ASN A 71 -14.05 -14.84 -11.59
CA ASN A 71 -15.35 -15.20 -11.01
C ASN A 71 -16.21 -13.95 -10.78
N GLY A 72 -17.42 -13.92 -11.35
CA GLY A 72 -18.32 -12.77 -11.28
C GLY A 72 -18.67 -12.33 -9.85
N GLU A 73 -18.83 -13.27 -8.92
CA GLU A 73 -19.05 -12.94 -7.50
C GLU A 73 -17.82 -12.24 -6.89
N GLY A 74 -16.61 -12.70 -7.22
CA GLY A 74 -15.37 -12.08 -6.76
C GLY A 74 -15.20 -10.66 -7.32
N VAL A 75 -15.54 -10.45 -8.59
CA VAL A 75 -15.56 -9.14 -9.24
C VAL A 75 -16.55 -8.21 -8.54
N LEU A 76 -17.77 -8.68 -8.27
CA LEU A 76 -18.79 -7.91 -7.54
C LEU A 76 -18.31 -7.53 -6.14
N CYS A 77 -17.73 -8.45 -5.39
CA CYS A 77 -17.20 -8.15 -4.06
C CYS A 77 -16.05 -7.14 -4.11
N MET A 78 -15.16 -7.23 -5.10
CA MET A 78 -14.08 -6.24 -5.28
C MET A 78 -14.63 -4.86 -5.65
N ALA A 79 -15.65 -4.80 -6.52
CA ALA A 79 -16.31 -3.56 -6.90
C ALA A 79 -17.00 -2.88 -5.71
N ARG A 80 -17.68 -3.65 -4.84
CA ARG A 80 -18.28 -3.14 -3.60
C ARG A 80 -17.23 -2.64 -2.62
N LEU A 81 -16.12 -3.36 -2.46
CA LEU A 81 -15.00 -2.89 -1.65
C LEU A 81 -14.45 -1.55 -2.18
N ALA A 82 -14.29 -1.42 -3.50
CA ALA A 82 -13.85 -0.18 -4.12
C ALA A 82 -14.84 0.97 -3.87
N GLU A 83 -16.16 0.73 -4.01
CA GLU A 83 -17.22 1.68 -3.70
C GLU A 83 -17.14 2.20 -2.25
N GLU A 84 -16.95 1.30 -1.28
CA GLU A 84 -16.80 1.67 0.14
C GLU A 84 -15.52 2.48 0.41
N CYS A 85 -14.40 2.12 -0.20
CA CYS A 85 -13.15 2.88 -0.12
C CYS A 85 -13.29 4.31 -0.65
N LEU A 86 -14.11 4.47 -1.70
CA LEU A 86 -14.37 5.74 -2.36
C LEU A 86 -15.48 6.58 -1.69
N CYS A 87 -16.02 6.14 -0.55
CA CYS A 87 -17.04 6.90 0.16
C CYS A 87 -16.56 8.31 0.49
N LEU A 88 -17.39 9.32 0.19
CA LEU A 88 -17.05 10.72 0.43
C LEU A 88 -16.92 11.04 1.92
N THR A 89 -17.64 10.31 2.79
CA THR A 89 -17.54 10.45 4.23
C THR A 89 -16.42 9.56 4.78
N ARG A 90 -15.29 10.14 5.23
CA ARG A 90 -14.14 9.39 5.79
C ARG A 90 -14.49 8.33 6.83
N ALA A 91 -15.42 8.63 7.73
CA ALA A 91 -15.81 7.73 8.80
C ALA A 91 -16.48 6.44 8.30
N GLN A 92 -17.06 6.47 7.10
CA GLN A 92 -17.71 5.31 6.48
C GLN A 92 -16.74 4.46 5.66
N ARG A 93 -15.55 4.98 5.33
CA ARG A 93 -14.53 4.19 4.63
C ARG A 93 -14.02 3.08 5.55
N PRO A 94 -13.69 1.89 5.02
CA PRO A 94 -13.03 0.83 5.79
C PRO A 94 -11.65 1.28 6.30
N THR A 95 -11.05 0.53 7.23
CA THR A 95 -9.61 0.70 7.52
C THR A 95 -8.79 -0.04 6.47
N MET A 96 -7.51 0.34 6.27
CA MET A 96 -6.64 -0.42 5.36
C MET A 96 -6.49 -1.90 5.76
N LYS A 97 -6.60 -2.21 7.05
CA LYS A 97 -6.63 -3.59 7.56
C LYS A 97 -7.88 -4.34 7.10
N ASP A 98 -9.04 -3.69 7.12
CA ASP A 98 -10.29 -4.30 6.63
C ASP A 98 -10.23 -4.53 5.12
N VAL A 99 -9.66 -3.57 4.38
CA VAL A 99 -9.42 -3.68 2.92
C VAL A 99 -8.52 -4.88 2.64
N GLU A 100 -7.38 -4.98 3.33
CA GLU A 100 -6.44 -6.10 3.20
C GLU A 100 -7.14 -7.45 3.48
N MET A 101 -7.86 -7.55 4.60
CA MET A 101 -8.55 -8.78 5.00
C MET A 101 -9.57 -9.22 3.95
N ARG A 102 -10.35 -8.29 3.40
CA ARG A 102 -11.35 -8.58 2.37
C ARG A 102 -10.70 -9.02 1.07
N LEU A 103 -9.61 -8.39 0.66
CA LEU A 103 -8.85 -8.82 -0.53
C LEU A 103 -8.20 -10.20 -0.34
N GLN A 104 -7.70 -10.52 0.86
CA GLN A 104 -7.18 -11.85 1.18
C GLN A 104 -8.26 -12.93 1.08
N LEU A 105 -9.47 -12.63 1.56
CA LEU A 105 -10.61 -13.53 1.43
C LEU A 105 -10.96 -13.80 -0.04
N LEU A 106 -10.98 -12.74 -0.88
CA LEU A 106 -11.25 -12.86 -2.32
C LEU A 106 -10.18 -13.66 -3.07
N THR A 107 -8.92 -13.57 -2.64
CA THR A 107 -7.81 -14.30 -3.26
C THR A 107 -7.60 -15.71 -2.71
N GLY A 108 -8.41 -16.13 -1.72
CA GLY A 108 -8.30 -17.44 -1.07
C GLY A 108 -7.00 -17.65 -0.28
N ARG A 109 -6.23 -16.57 -0.04
CA ARG A 109 -4.92 -16.65 0.60
C ARG A 109 -5.07 -16.52 2.10
N ARG A 110 -4.93 -17.64 2.83
CA ARG A 110 -4.84 -17.61 4.30
C ARG A 110 -3.48 -17.05 4.70
N VAL A 111 -3.45 -15.85 5.29
CA VAL A 111 -2.27 -15.35 5.98
C VAL A 111 -2.29 -15.93 7.40
N ALA A 112 -1.31 -16.75 7.74
CA ALA A 112 -1.13 -17.22 9.11
C ALA A 112 -0.95 -15.99 10.03
N PRO A 113 -1.56 -15.96 11.23
CA PRO A 113 -1.44 -14.82 12.12
C PRO A 113 0.03 -14.54 12.40
N ARG A 114 0.47 -13.30 12.15
CA ARG A 114 1.76 -12.83 12.66
C ARG A 114 1.63 -12.80 14.18
N VAL A 115 2.22 -13.78 14.85
CA VAL A 115 2.42 -13.73 16.29
C VAL A 115 3.44 -12.62 16.54
N GLU A 116 2.98 -11.47 17.04
CA GLU A 116 3.85 -10.46 17.62
C GLU A 116 4.58 -11.10 18.80
N ARG A 117 5.88 -11.35 18.65
CA ARG A 117 6.73 -11.78 19.75
C ARG A 117 6.86 -10.60 20.69
N ALA A 118 6.18 -10.66 21.83
CA ALA A 118 6.38 -9.75 22.94
C ALA A 118 7.88 -9.67 23.29
N GLU A 119 8.39 -8.45 23.36
CA GLU A 119 9.76 -8.16 23.77
C GLU A 119 9.96 -8.64 25.21
N VAL A 120 10.83 -9.64 25.41
CA VAL A 120 11.29 -10.03 26.73
C VAL A 120 12.43 -9.07 27.11
N ALA A 121 12.12 -8.13 28.00
CA ALA A 121 13.11 -7.29 28.67
C ALA A 121 14.12 -8.18 29.42
N GLN A 122 15.41 -8.02 29.14
CA GLN A 122 16.48 -8.64 29.94
C GLN A 122 17.11 -7.58 30.87
N PRO A 123 17.32 -7.92 32.16
CA PRO A 123 17.83 -6.99 33.16
C PRO A 123 19.35 -6.82 33.05
N HIS A 124 19.79 -5.61 33.36
CA HIS A 124 21.18 -5.21 33.48
C HIS A 124 21.87 -5.96 34.62
N SER A 125 23.01 -6.60 34.35
CA SER A 125 23.91 -7.16 35.35
C SER A 125 25.24 -6.43 35.34
N GLU A 126 25.73 -6.20 36.54
CA GLU A 126 26.76 -5.28 36.98
C GLU A 126 28.18 -5.60 36.49
N ALA A 127 28.99 -4.54 36.50
CA ALA A 127 30.39 -4.52 36.12
C ALA A 127 31.30 -5.24 37.13
N ALA A 128 32.25 -6.03 36.62
CA ALA A 128 33.47 -6.39 37.32
C ALA A 128 34.64 -6.33 36.31
N GLY A 129 35.56 -5.39 36.52
CA GLY A 129 36.77 -5.25 35.72
C GLY A 129 37.87 -6.22 36.15
N ASN A 130 38.78 -6.56 35.24
CA ASN A 130 40.22 -6.47 35.49
C ASN A 130 41.06 -6.56 34.21
N ASN A 131 42.23 -5.92 34.28
CA ASN A 131 43.32 -5.74 33.32
C ASN A 131 43.98 -7.02 32.76
N GLY A 132 44.55 -6.93 31.54
CA GLY A 132 45.64 -7.84 31.12
C GLY A 132 46.08 -7.81 29.64
N ARG A 133 47.06 -6.96 29.32
CA ARG A 133 48.21 -7.14 28.40
C ARG A 133 48.05 -7.86 27.03
N GLY A 134 48.19 -7.07 25.96
CA GLY A 134 49.22 -7.14 24.89
C GLY A 134 49.49 -8.45 24.12
N GLY A 135 49.33 -8.39 22.78
CA GLY A 135 49.92 -9.32 21.81
C GLY A 135 49.32 -9.20 20.40
N ILE A 136 50.17 -9.08 19.37
CA ILE A 136 49.81 -8.78 17.97
C ILE A 136 49.75 -10.08 17.12
N ALA A 137 48.84 -10.09 16.13
CA ALA A 137 48.92 -10.72 14.79
C ALA A 137 48.37 -12.18 14.61
N PRO A 138 48.14 -12.67 13.36
CA PRO A 138 47.28 -12.15 12.28
C PRO A 138 46.50 -13.27 11.49
N LEU A 139 45.73 -12.85 10.47
CA LEU A 139 45.42 -13.52 9.18
C LEU A 139 44.05 -14.19 8.90
N ILE A 140 43.38 -13.57 7.90
CA ILE A 140 42.83 -14.12 6.65
C ILE A 140 41.58 -15.02 6.72
N GLY A 141 40.52 -14.55 6.04
CA GLY A 141 39.39 -15.38 5.61
C GLY A 141 38.34 -14.61 4.80
N GLN A 142 38.71 -14.22 3.58
CA GLN A 142 37.91 -14.27 2.35
C GLN A 142 36.36 -14.25 2.46
N ASN A 143 35.74 -13.10 2.19
CA ASN A 143 34.87 -12.91 1.01
C ASN A 143 34.23 -11.51 1.02
N GLY A 144 34.37 -10.83 -0.11
CA GLY A 144 33.89 -9.48 -0.31
C GLY A 144 32.37 -9.43 -0.43
N SER A 145 31.77 -8.57 0.39
CA SER A 145 30.57 -7.77 0.09
C SER A 145 30.43 -6.77 1.24
N ARG A 146 31.05 -5.60 1.12
CA ARG A 146 30.77 -4.49 2.04
C ARG A 146 29.40 -3.93 1.66
N GLN A 147 28.34 -4.36 2.34
CA GLN A 147 27.08 -3.63 2.35
C GLN A 147 27.31 -2.33 3.12
N PHE A 148 27.48 -1.23 2.40
CA PHE A 148 27.34 0.10 2.98
C PHE A 148 25.84 0.43 3.05
N SER A 149 25.38 0.86 4.22
CA SER A 149 24.03 1.41 4.39
C SER A 149 23.86 2.61 3.44
N GLN A 150 22.68 2.75 2.80
CA GLN A 150 22.37 3.78 1.79
C GLN A 150 22.73 5.21 2.24
N GLU A 151 22.80 5.45 3.55
CA GLU A 151 23.20 6.71 4.16
C GLU A 151 24.65 7.11 3.84
N GLN A 152 25.57 6.15 3.67
CA GLN A 152 26.98 6.46 3.36
C GLN A 152 27.22 6.78 1.87
N GLU A 153 26.32 6.34 1.00
CA GLU A 153 26.35 6.68 -0.43
C GLU A 153 25.90 8.13 -0.65
N PHE A 154 24.86 8.57 0.07
CA PHE A 154 24.32 9.92 -0.01
C PHE A 154 25.33 11.00 0.45
N VAL A 155 26.11 10.71 1.49
CA VAL A 155 27.13 11.63 2.02
C VAL A 155 28.35 11.74 1.09
N SER A 156 28.63 10.70 0.30
CA SER A 156 29.78 10.69 -0.63
C SER A 156 29.54 11.52 -1.89
N SER A 157 28.29 11.64 -2.36
CA SER A 157 27.94 12.47 -3.53
C SER A 157 28.00 13.98 -3.27
N LEU A 158 28.03 14.42 -2.02
CA LEU A 158 28.11 15.84 -1.64
C LEU A 158 29.53 16.42 -1.66
N ARG A 159 30.55 15.60 -1.94
CA ARG A 159 31.96 15.99 -1.81
C ARG A 159 32.72 16.23 -3.11
N VAL A 160 32.03 16.26 -4.26
CA VAL A 160 32.68 16.55 -5.55
C VAL A 160 32.42 18.02 -5.93
N PRO A 161 33.43 18.91 -5.90
CA PRO A 161 33.31 20.24 -6.47
C PRO A 161 33.34 20.14 -8.00
N ARG A 162 32.55 21.00 -8.66
CA ARG A 162 32.59 21.19 -10.12
C ARG A 162 33.81 21.97 -10.57
#